data_AF-A0A2G2YMH0-F1
#
_entry.id   AF-A0A2G2YMH0-F1
#
_cell.length_a   1.000
_cell.length_b   1.000
_cell.length_c   1.000
_cell.angle_alpha   90.00
_cell.angle_beta   90.00
_cell.angle_gamma   90.00
#
_symmetry.space_group_name_H-M   'P 1'
#
loop_
_entity.id
_entity.type
_entity.pdbx_description
1 polymer ?
#
loop_
_entity_poly.entity_id
_entity_poly.type
_entity_poly.pdbx_seq_one_letter_code
_entity_poly.pdbx_strand_id
1 'polypeptide(L)'
;MALEIYKKVFPKEHCWDKHKEIQPSLVILYFGGNDSQDSDFPNSSNVPLDEYVENMRKIALHIKGLSEKTHLIMLSAPAVNEELILKFYGDNRGRSNEVGRKYAEAGVKLGQELGVPVVNFFEALYEKPGVFWDGMHLTAEGSKILFEKIQKVIKEADWEPTLDWDKMPTEYADIGTDMHLEKLMKETTHIGTDMQLEKLMKDTEDKTIGITDSDSQEPKPHEIILDA
;
A
#
# COMPACT_ATOMS: atom_id res chain seq x y z
N MET A 1 1.18 -12.95 16.36
CA MET A 1 -0.20 -13.03 15.81
C MET A 1 -0.75 -11.62 15.63
N ALA A 2 -1.33 -11.30 14.46
CA ALA A 2 -1.77 -9.94 14.10
C ALA A 2 -2.73 -9.29 15.11
N LEU A 3 -3.50 -10.11 15.84
CA LEU A 3 -4.44 -9.67 16.87
C LEU A 3 -3.78 -8.89 18.02
N GLU A 4 -2.50 -9.14 18.31
CA GLU A 4 -1.79 -8.47 19.42
C GLU A 4 -1.21 -7.10 19.02
N ILE A 5 -1.20 -6.78 17.73
CA ILE A 5 -0.50 -5.62 17.18
C ILE A 5 -1.47 -4.53 16.72
N TYR A 6 -2.68 -4.86 16.24
CA TYR A 6 -3.57 -3.85 15.67
C TYR A 6 -3.96 -2.74 16.66
N LYS A 7 -4.10 -3.03 17.97
CA LYS A 7 -4.37 -2.02 19.01
C LYS A 7 -3.17 -1.12 19.27
N LYS A 8 -1.95 -1.61 19.00
CA LYS A 8 -0.71 -0.83 19.13
C LYS A 8 -0.49 0.06 17.91
N VAL A 9 -0.89 -0.42 16.72
CA VAL A 9 -0.82 0.34 15.46
C VAL A 9 -1.93 1.39 15.38
N PHE A 10 -3.14 1.04 15.83
CA PHE A 10 -4.31 1.92 15.83
C PHE A 10 -4.91 2.02 17.25
N PRO A 11 -4.27 2.77 18.17
CA PRO A 11 -4.81 2.96 19.51
C PRO A 11 -6.09 3.82 19.45
N LYS A 12 -7.13 3.42 20.19
CA LYS A 12 -8.39 4.19 20.33
C LYS A 12 -8.32 5.25 21.43
N GLU A 13 -7.43 5.08 22.40
CA GLU A 13 -7.31 6.00 23.52
C GLU A 13 -6.10 6.91 23.34
N HIS A 14 -6.31 8.19 23.61
CA HIS A 14 -5.27 9.19 23.60
C HIS A 14 -4.36 8.95 24.82
N CYS A 15 -3.26 8.20 24.64
CA CYS A 15 -2.30 8.05 25.72
C CYS A 15 -1.36 9.26 25.76
N TRP A 16 -1.34 9.95 26.90
CA TRP A 16 -0.63 11.21 27.14
C TRP A 16 0.87 11.15 26.77
N ASP A 17 1.46 9.95 26.79
CA ASP A 17 2.89 9.75 26.53
C ASP A 17 3.24 9.25 25.12
N LYS A 18 2.28 8.80 24.29
CA LYS A 18 2.59 8.27 22.95
C LYS A 18 1.48 8.51 21.91
N HIS A 19 1.82 9.34 20.92
CA HIS A 19 1.17 9.53 19.62
C HIS A 19 -0.29 10.04 19.61
N LYS A 20 -0.49 11.06 18.76
CA LYS A 20 -1.79 11.53 18.29
C LYS A 20 -2.61 10.34 17.78
N GLU A 21 -3.91 10.33 18.04
CA GLU A 21 -4.85 9.33 17.51
C GLU A 21 -4.58 9.09 16.02
N ILE A 22 -4.28 7.84 15.64
CA ILE A 22 -4.00 7.47 14.25
C ILE A 22 -5.31 7.10 13.59
N GLN A 23 -5.84 8.02 12.78
CA GLN A 23 -7.07 7.85 12.01
C GLN A 23 -6.73 7.79 10.50
N PRO A 24 -6.36 6.62 9.97
CA PRO A 24 -6.05 6.49 8.55
C PRO A 24 -7.33 6.68 7.71
N SER A 25 -7.20 7.33 6.56
CA SER A 25 -8.31 7.44 5.60
C SER A 25 -8.66 6.11 4.94
N LEU A 26 -7.67 5.23 4.75
CA LEU A 26 -7.84 3.90 4.18
C LEU A 26 -6.97 2.88 4.91
N VAL A 27 -7.56 1.72 5.21
CA VAL A 27 -6.84 0.51 5.61
C VAL A 27 -7.20 -0.61 4.66
N ILE A 28 -6.19 -1.37 4.24
CA ILE A 28 -6.36 -2.60 3.48
C ILE A 28 -5.96 -3.76 4.39
N LEU A 29 -6.93 -4.60 4.75
CA LEU A 29 -6.72 -5.76 5.61
C LEU A 29 -6.44 -7.00 4.75
N TYR A 30 -5.23 -7.54 4.87
CA TYR A 30 -4.77 -8.65 4.03
C TYR A 30 -4.05 -9.71 4.85
N PHE A 31 -4.82 -10.69 5.34
CA PHE A 31 -4.34 -11.88 6.05
C PHE A 31 -5.00 -13.12 5.44
N GLY A 32 -4.64 -14.31 5.93
CA GLY A 32 -5.20 -15.58 5.44
C GLY A 32 -4.22 -16.39 4.60
N GLY A 33 -3.17 -15.76 4.05
CA GLY A 33 -2.04 -16.46 3.44
C GLY A 33 -1.45 -17.45 4.44
N ASN A 34 -0.66 -16.98 5.40
CA ASN A 34 -0.06 -17.79 6.46
C ASN A 34 -1.04 -18.60 7.30
N ASP A 35 -2.18 -18.02 7.66
CA ASP A 35 -3.21 -18.68 8.46
C ASP A 35 -3.71 -19.98 7.82
N SER A 36 -3.74 -20.05 6.48
CA SER A 36 -4.18 -21.23 5.72
C SER A 36 -3.12 -22.31 5.52
N GLN A 37 -1.94 -22.17 6.13
CA GLN A 37 -0.92 -23.23 6.10
C GLN A 37 -1.47 -24.52 6.74
N ASP A 38 -1.00 -25.66 6.26
CA ASP A 38 -1.25 -26.97 6.86
C ASP A 38 -0.78 -26.97 8.33
N SER A 39 -1.67 -27.36 9.24
CA SER A 39 -1.39 -27.40 10.68
C SER A 39 -0.31 -28.41 11.05
N ASP A 40 -0.14 -29.47 10.24
CA ASP A 40 0.85 -30.52 10.49
C ASP A 40 2.22 -30.19 9.89
N PHE A 41 2.35 -29.07 9.17
CA PHE A 41 3.62 -28.63 8.62
C PHE A 41 4.58 -28.15 9.72
N PRO A 42 5.89 -28.44 9.64
CA PRO A 42 6.85 -27.98 10.65
C PRO A 42 6.85 -26.45 10.81
N ASN A 43 6.74 -25.98 12.06
CA ASN A 43 6.64 -24.55 12.41
C ASN A 43 5.49 -23.83 11.70
N SER A 44 4.36 -24.51 11.50
CA SER A 44 3.18 -23.97 10.84
C SER A 44 2.72 -22.65 11.47
N SER A 45 2.39 -21.69 10.61
CA SER A 45 1.69 -20.45 10.95
C SER A 45 0.17 -20.60 10.88
N ASN A 46 -0.33 -21.83 10.83
CA ASN A 46 -1.76 -22.12 10.78
C ASN A 46 -2.51 -21.41 11.92
N VAL A 47 -3.64 -20.82 11.56
CA VAL A 47 -4.66 -20.36 12.50
C VAL A 47 -5.95 -21.09 12.13
N PRO A 48 -6.59 -21.85 13.04
CA PRO A 48 -7.83 -22.56 12.73
C PRO A 48 -8.88 -21.64 12.08
N LEU A 49 -9.65 -22.17 11.12
CA LEU A 49 -10.51 -21.35 10.26
C LEU A 49 -11.53 -20.50 11.04
N ASP A 50 -12.11 -21.05 12.11
CA ASP A 50 -13.03 -20.34 13.01
C ASP A 50 -12.33 -19.22 13.77
N GLU A 51 -11.12 -19.48 14.28
CA GLU A 51 -10.29 -18.48 14.93
C GLU A 51 -9.85 -17.38 13.95
N TYR A 52 -9.46 -17.73 12.72
CA TYR A 52 -9.13 -16.78 11.66
C TYR A 52 -10.30 -15.83 11.38
N VAL A 53 -11.52 -16.36 11.20
CA VAL A 53 -12.72 -15.55 10.96
C VAL A 53 -12.99 -14.61 12.13
N GLU A 54 -12.89 -15.10 13.36
CA GLU A 54 -13.11 -14.27 14.55
C GLU A 54 -12.02 -13.20 14.72
N ASN A 55 -10.77 -13.53 14.43
CA ASN A 55 -9.65 -12.59 14.45
C ASN A 55 -9.83 -11.49 13.41
N MET A 56 -10.19 -11.85 12.17
CA MET A 56 -10.49 -10.87 11.12
C MET A 56 -11.69 -9.99 11.49
N ARG A 57 -12.73 -10.56 12.10
CA ARG A 57 -13.91 -9.82 12.56
C ARG A 57 -13.52 -8.77 13.61
N LYS A 58 -12.72 -9.15 14.62
CA LYS A 58 -12.23 -8.23 15.66
C LYS A 58 -11.41 -7.08 15.06
N ILE A 59 -10.49 -7.39 14.15
CA ILE A 59 -9.63 -6.37 13.51
C ILE A 59 -10.47 -5.43 12.64
N ALA A 60 -11.35 -5.97 11.79
CA ALA A 60 -12.21 -5.18 10.91
C ALA A 60 -13.13 -4.24 11.71
N LEU A 61 -13.79 -4.75 12.75
CA LEU A 61 -14.65 -3.94 13.62
C LEU A 61 -13.87 -2.86 14.39
N HIS A 62 -12.63 -3.17 14.80
CA HIS A 62 -11.78 -2.16 15.42
C HIS A 62 -11.45 -1.02 14.47
N ILE A 63 -11.00 -1.34 13.25
CA ILE A 63 -10.64 -0.37 12.21
C ILE A 63 -11.85 0.50 11.83
N LYS A 64 -13.01 -0.13 11.58
CA LYS A 64 -14.26 0.61 11.29
C LYS A 64 -14.66 1.56 12.41
N GLY A 65 -14.29 1.25 13.64
CA GLY A 65 -14.56 2.07 14.81
C GLY A 65 -13.47 3.09 15.14
N LEU A 66 -12.49 3.35 14.26
CA LEU A 66 -11.47 4.39 14.45
C LEU A 66 -11.99 5.78 14.12
N SER A 67 -12.70 5.93 12.99
CA SER A 67 -13.27 7.21 12.55
C SER A 67 -14.35 6.96 11.51
N GLU A 68 -15.33 7.87 11.39
CA GLU A 68 -16.33 7.83 10.32
C GLU A 68 -15.71 8.01 8.92
N LYS A 69 -14.49 8.58 8.87
CA LYS A 69 -13.71 8.80 7.64
C LYS A 69 -12.67 7.70 7.36
N THR A 70 -12.59 6.68 8.22
CA THR A 70 -11.70 5.52 7.99
C THR A 70 -12.42 4.51 7.10
N HIS A 71 -11.94 4.34 5.88
CA HIS A 71 -12.42 3.30 4.97
C HIS A 71 -11.60 2.02 5.12
N LEU A 72 -12.26 0.88 4.92
CA LEU A 72 -11.65 -0.44 5.01
C LEU A 72 -11.93 -1.23 3.73
N ILE A 73 -10.89 -1.83 3.17
CA ILE A 73 -10.99 -2.87 2.14
C ILE A 73 -10.41 -4.16 2.71
N MET A 74 -11.08 -5.29 2.49
CA MET A 74 -10.53 -6.60 2.81
C MET A 74 -10.01 -7.28 1.55
N LEU A 75 -8.87 -7.96 1.65
CA LEU A 75 -8.37 -8.89 0.65
C LEU A 75 -8.55 -10.31 1.18
N SER A 76 -9.10 -11.21 0.37
CA SER A 76 -9.14 -12.64 0.72
C SER A 76 -7.74 -13.26 0.68
N ALA A 77 -7.55 -14.41 1.34
CA ALA A 77 -6.33 -15.20 1.22
C ALA A 77 -5.98 -15.41 -0.27
N PRO A 78 -4.72 -15.22 -0.70
CA PRO A 78 -4.35 -15.39 -2.10
C PRO A 78 -4.35 -16.87 -2.49
N ALA A 79 -4.55 -17.15 -3.79
CA ALA A 79 -4.17 -18.43 -4.36
C ALA A 79 -2.64 -18.56 -4.38
N VAL A 80 -2.15 -19.78 -4.56
CA VAL A 80 -0.72 -20.06 -4.72
C VAL A 80 -0.46 -20.87 -5.99
N ASN A 81 0.77 -20.84 -6.49
CA ASN A 81 1.22 -21.77 -7.51
C ASN A 81 1.96 -22.93 -6.85
N GLU A 82 1.24 -24.02 -6.58
CA GLU A 82 1.75 -25.20 -5.87
C GLU A 82 2.94 -25.86 -6.58
N GLU A 83 2.92 -25.93 -7.91
CA GLU A 83 4.02 -26.50 -8.70
C GLU A 83 5.29 -25.65 -8.56
N LEU A 84 5.16 -24.32 -8.62
CA LEU A 84 6.29 -23.41 -8.49
C LEU A 84 6.85 -23.42 -7.06
N ILE A 85 6.00 -23.54 -6.03
CA ILE A 85 6.43 -23.70 -4.63
C ILE A 85 7.30 -24.96 -4.51
N LEU A 86 6.82 -26.10 -5.01
CA LEU A 86 7.57 -27.37 -4.99
C LEU A 86 8.91 -27.24 -5.70
N LYS A 87 8.93 -26.58 -6.87
CA LYS A 87 10.14 -26.36 -7.65
C LYS A 87 11.14 -25.43 -6.95
N PHE A 88 10.66 -24.40 -6.28
CA PHE A 88 11.50 -23.36 -5.68
C PHE A 88 12.07 -23.78 -4.32
N TYR A 89 11.24 -24.41 -3.47
CA TYR A 89 11.59 -24.74 -2.09
C TYR A 89 11.93 -26.21 -1.86
N GLY A 90 11.55 -27.11 -2.78
CA GLY A 90 11.73 -28.56 -2.63
C GLY A 90 10.66 -29.26 -1.79
N ASP A 91 9.70 -28.52 -1.24
CA ASP A 91 8.50 -28.99 -0.55
C ASP A 91 7.30 -28.07 -0.84
N ASN A 92 6.11 -28.40 -0.36
CA ASN A 92 4.89 -27.60 -0.60
C ASN A 92 4.73 -26.41 0.35
N ARG A 93 5.67 -26.16 1.27
CA ARG A 93 5.58 -25.15 2.34
C ARG A 93 4.31 -25.24 3.19
N GLY A 94 3.67 -26.41 3.25
CA GLY A 94 2.36 -26.58 3.88
C GLY A 94 1.25 -25.81 3.18
N ARG A 95 1.38 -25.53 1.88
CA ARG A 95 0.41 -24.77 1.10
C ARG A 95 -0.35 -25.68 0.15
N SER A 96 -1.66 -25.47 0.09
CA SER A 96 -2.52 -26.00 -0.98
C SER A 96 -3.65 -25.01 -1.25
N ASN A 97 -4.06 -24.92 -2.50
CA ASN A 97 -5.22 -24.13 -2.89
C ASN A 97 -6.52 -24.74 -2.36
N GLU A 98 -6.56 -26.05 -2.07
CA GLU A 98 -7.73 -26.67 -1.42
C GLU A 98 -7.99 -26.07 -0.03
N VAL A 99 -6.94 -25.94 0.79
CA VAL A 99 -7.06 -25.32 2.12
C VAL A 99 -7.17 -23.81 1.99
N GLY A 100 -6.32 -23.17 1.20
CA GLY A 100 -6.32 -21.71 0.99
C GLY A 100 -7.67 -21.16 0.53
N ARG A 101 -8.36 -21.89 -0.37
CA ARG A 101 -9.71 -21.52 -0.85
C ARG A 101 -10.73 -21.42 0.29
N LYS A 102 -10.68 -22.30 1.30
CA LYS A 102 -11.60 -22.27 2.45
C LYS A 102 -11.44 -20.96 3.25
N TYR A 103 -10.21 -20.50 3.45
CA TYR A 103 -9.92 -19.21 4.12
C TYR A 103 -10.31 -18.02 3.25
N ALA A 104 -10.08 -18.10 1.94
CA ALA A 104 -10.48 -17.07 1.00
C ALA A 104 -12.00 -16.86 1.00
N GLU A 105 -12.77 -17.94 0.87
CA GLU A 105 -14.24 -17.92 0.90
C GLU A 105 -14.78 -17.40 2.23
N ALA A 106 -14.20 -17.84 3.35
CA ALA A 106 -14.58 -17.36 4.68
C ALA A 106 -14.31 -15.86 4.86
N GLY A 107 -13.16 -15.35 4.37
CA GLY A 107 -12.84 -13.93 4.39
C GLY A 107 -13.78 -13.09 3.53
N VAL A 108 -14.15 -13.58 2.33
CA VAL A 108 -15.15 -12.93 1.46
C VAL A 108 -16.50 -12.85 2.13
N LYS A 109 -16.98 -13.98 2.69
CA LYS A 109 -18.26 -14.04 3.40
C LYS A 109 -18.28 -13.08 4.59
N LEU A 110 -17.21 -13.05 5.39
CA LEU A 110 -17.11 -12.13 6.52
C LEU A 110 -17.20 -10.67 6.09
N GLY A 111 -16.48 -10.25 5.04
CA GLY A 111 -16.55 -8.87 4.58
C GLY A 111 -17.95 -8.49 4.08
N GLN A 112 -18.64 -9.40 3.39
CA GLN A 112 -20.05 -9.21 3.01
C GLN A 112 -20.97 -9.03 4.23
N GLU A 113 -20.82 -9.87 5.27
CA GLU A 113 -21.58 -9.76 6.52
C GLU A 113 -21.33 -8.41 7.23
N LEU A 114 -20.11 -7.89 7.16
CA LEU A 114 -19.73 -6.62 7.78
C LEU A 114 -20.02 -5.39 6.91
N GLY A 115 -20.54 -5.56 5.70
CA GLY A 115 -20.72 -4.49 4.72
C GLY A 115 -19.41 -3.80 4.33
N VAL A 116 -18.31 -4.56 4.30
CA VAL A 116 -16.96 -4.09 3.93
C VAL A 116 -16.65 -4.56 2.52
N PRO A 117 -16.19 -3.68 1.61
CA PRO A 117 -15.73 -4.10 0.29
C PRO A 117 -14.62 -5.15 0.37
N VAL A 118 -14.77 -6.25 -0.39
CA VAL A 118 -13.78 -7.33 -0.45
C VAL A 118 -13.29 -7.53 -1.86
N VAL A 119 -11.97 -7.58 -2.04
CA VAL A 119 -11.37 -8.15 -3.24
C VAL A 119 -11.16 -9.63 -3.01
N ASN A 120 -11.83 -10.46 -3.81
CA ASN A 120 -11.54 -11.89 -3.84
C ASN A 120 -10.20 -12.12 -4.57
N PHE A 121 -9.10 -12.06 -3.82
CA PHE A 121 -7.75 -12.10 -4.36
C PHE A 121 -7.32 -13.52 -4.73
N PHE A 122 -7.90 -14.53 -4.08
CA PHE A 122 -7.79 -15.93 -4.51
C PHE A 122 -8.18 -16.09 -5.98
N GLU A 123 -9.42 -15.74 -6.33
CA GLU A 123 -9.92 -15.86 -7.71
C GLU A 123 -9.18 -14.93 -8.69
N ALA A 124 -8.66 -13.81 -8.19
CA ALA A 124 -7.86 -12.91 -9.01
C ALA A 124 -6.51 -13.51 -9.44
N LEU A 125 -5.98 -14.51 -8.72
CA LEU A 125 -4.66 -15.10 -8.96
C LEU A 125 -4.69 -16.59 -9.34
N TYR A 126 -5.77 -17.30 -9.02
CA TYR A 126 -5.89 -18.75 -9.25
C TYR A 126 -5.62 -19.11 -10.71
N GLU A 127 -4.70 -20.06 -10.92
CA GLU A 127 -4.23 -20.54 -12.23
C GLU A 127 -3.68 -19.46 -13.18
N LYS A 128 -3.39 -18.25 -12.70
CA LYS A 128 -2.77 -17.21 -13.54
C LYS A 128 -1.26 -17.45 -13.70
N PRO A 129 -0.75 -17.54 -14.94
CA PRO A 129 0.67 -17.72 -15.17
C PRO A 129 1.44 -16.42 -14.88
N GLY A 130 2.67 -16.55 -14.37
CA GLY A 130 3.61 -15.43 -14.23
C GLY A 130 3.32 -14.43 -13.12
N VAL A 131 2.30 -14.66 -12.28
CA VAL A 131 1.93 -13.75 -11.19
C VAL A 131 2.71 -13.97 -9.90
N PHE A 132 3.47 -15.07 -9.79
CA PHE A 132 4.33 -15.40 -8.64
C PHE A 132 5.77 -15.68 -9.07
N TRP A 133 6.76 -15.29 -8.24
CA TRP A 133 8.17 -15.58 -8.51
C TRP A 133 8.69 -16.85 -7.82
N ASP A 134 8.13 -17.21 -6.66
CA ASP A 134 8.42 -18.45 -5.90
C ASP A 134 7.16 -19.31 -5.66
N GLY A 135 6.03 -18.89 -6.24
CA GLY A 135 4.73 -19.53 -6.11
C GLY A 135 3.84 -19.00 -4.98
N MET A 136 4.33 -18.07 -4.15
CA MET A 136 3.54 -17.39 -3.11
C MET A 136 3.59 -15.86 -3.26
N HIS A 137 4.77 -15.30 -3.53
CA HIS A 137 4.98 -13.87 -3.57
C HIS A 137 4.84 -13.31 -4.99
N LEU A 138 4.21 -12.13 -5.09
CA LEU A 138 3.81 -11.55 -6.36
C LEU A 138 5.00 -11.08 -7.19
N THR A 139 4.92 -11.30 -8.50
CA THR A 139 5.73 -10.55 -9.49
C THR A 139 5.15 -9.16 -9.70
N ALA A 140 5.83 -8.33 -10.50
CA ALA A 140 5.28 -7.04 -10.95
C ALA A 140 3.90 -7.20 -11.64
N GLU A 141 3.69 -8.28 -12.40
CA GLU A 141 2.40 -8.56 -13.03
C GLU A 141 1.34 -8.95 -12.00
N GLY A 142 1.69 -9.77 -11.00
CA GLY A 142 0.79 -10.09 -9.88
C GLY A 142 0.41 -8.85 -9.07
N SER A 143 1.38 -7.97 -8.78
CA SER A 143 1.16 -6.70 -8.10
C SER A 143 0.28 -5.74 -8.91
N LYS A 144 0.40 -5.74 -10.24
CA LYS A 144 -0.47 -4.95 -11.12
C LYS A 144 -1.93 -5.38 -11.00
N ILE A 145 -2.20 -6.69 -10.98
CA ILE A 145 -3.56 -7.21 -10.76
C ILE A 145 -4.12 -6.73 -9.42
N LEU A 146 -3.32 -6.82 -8.34
CA LEU A 146 -3.72 -6.34 -7.02
C LEU A 146 -4.08 -4.85 -7.05
N PHE A 147 -3.21 -4.02 -7.65
CA PHE A 147 -3.42 -2.58 -7.78
C PHE A 147 -4.70 -2.25 -8.53
N GLU A 148 -4.93 -2.87 -9.70
CA GLU A 148 -6.13 -2.65 -10.51
C GLU A 148 -7.42 -3.02 -9.75
N LYS A 149 -7.40 -4.10 -8.96
CA LYS A 149 -8.55 -4.51 -8.15
C LYS A 149 -8.83 -3.53 -7.01
N ILE A 150 -7.80 -3.06 -6.30
CA ILE A 150 -7.96 -2.06 -5.24
C ILE A 150 -8.46 -0.73 -5.83
N GLN A 151 -7.85 -0.26 -6.93
CA GLN A 151 -8.29 0.95 -7.60
C GLN A 151 -9.75 0.86 -8.03
N LYS A 152 -10.18 -0.28 -8.57
CA LYS A 152 -11.58 -0.48 -8.94
C LYS A 152 -12.51 -0.27 -7.74
N VAL A 153 -12.20 -0.90 -6.59
CA VAL A 153 -13.00 -0.72 -5.36
C VAL A 153 -13.06 0.74 -4.95
N ILE A 154 -11.93 1.45 -4.95
CA ILE A 154 -11.86 2.86 -4.57
C ILE A 154 -12.70 3.73 -5.53
N LYS A 155 -12.62 3.49 -6.84
CA LYS A 155 -13.34 4.26 -7.87
C LYS A 155 -14.85 4.04 -7.85
N GLU A 156 -15.29 2.84 -7.49
CA GLU A 156 -16.71 2.47 -7.40
C GLU A 156 -17.32 2.82 -6.03
N ALA A 157 -16.49 3.10 -5.02
CA ALA A 157 -16.95 3.47 -3.70
C ALA A 157 -17.49 4.91 -3.65
N ASP A 158 -18.65 5.07 -3.03
CA ASP A 158 -19.27 6.38 -2.74
C ASP A 158 -18.78 6.88 -1.37
N TRP A 159 -17.47 7.14 -1.28
CA TRP A 159 -16.80 7.60 -0.06
C TRP A 159 -16.57 9.10 -0.06
N GLU A 160 -16.80 9.75 1.08
CA GLU A 160 -16.59 11.18 1.27
C GLU A 160 -15.65 11.46 2.47
N PRO A 161 -14.47 12.08 2.25
CA PRO A 161 -13.94 12.51 0.96
C PRO A 161 -13.54 11.34 0.05
N THR A 162 -13.62 11.54 -1.26
CA THR A 162 -13.18 10.52 -2.23
C THR A 162 -11.70 10.18 -2.06
N LEU A 163 -11.37 8.90 -2.17
CA LEU A 163 -9.99 8.40 -2.21
C LEU A 163 -9.54 8.04 -3.63
N ASP A 164 -10.37 8.34 -4.63
CA ASP A 164 -10.01 8.23 -6.04
C ASP A 164 -8.99 9.32 -6.37
N TRP A 165 -7.72 8.93 -6.50
CA TRP A 165 -6.61 9.86 -6.72
C TRP A 165 -6.81 10.77 -7.94
N ASP A 166 -7.55 10.31 -8.97
CA ASP A 166 -7.90 11.10 -10.15
C ASP A 166 -8.82 12.30 -9.82
N LYS A 167 -9.54 12.24 -8.69
CA LYS A 167 -10.51 13.24 -8.23
C LYS A 167 -10.04 14.00 -6.99
N MET A 168 -8.96 13.55 -6.35
CA MET A 168 -8.39 14.23 -5.19
C MET A 168 -7.75 15.57 -5.62
N PRO A 169 -7.88 16.63 -4.81
CA PRO A 169 -7.22 17.90 -5.10
C PRO A 169 -5.71 17.72 -5.07
N THR A 170 -5.00 18.37 -6.01
CA THR A 170 -3.54 18.45 -5.95
C THR A 170 -3.12 19.29 -4.75
N GLU A 171 -2.46 18.66 -3.78
CA GLU A 171 -1.86 19.40 -2.67
C GLU A 171 -0.77 20.34 -3.21
N TYR A 172 -0.78 21.60 -2.74
CA TYR A 172 0.21 22.62 -3.12
C TYR A 172 0.27 22.95 -4.62
N ALA A 173 -0.88 22.96 -5.31
CA ALA A 173 -0.96 23.40 -6.71
C ALA A 173 -0.28 24.76 -6.96
N ASP A 174 -0.26 25.64 -5.95
CA ASP A 174 0.31 26.98 -6.00
C ASP A 174 1.86 27.04 -5.97
N ILE A 175 2.55 25.95 -5.63
CA ILE A 175 4.03 25.94 -5.59
C ILE A 175 4.64 25.88 -7.00
N GLY A 176 3.87 25.45 -8.00
CA GLY A 176 4.28 25.45 -9.41
C GLY A 176 3.92 26.71 -10.19
N THR A 177 2.95 27.48 -9.69
CA THR A 177 2.53 28.77 -10.25
C THR A 177 3.11 29.90 -9.41
N ASP A 178 4.44 30.04 -9.43
CA ASP A 178 5.01 31.32 -9.02
C ASP A 178 4.55 32.37 -10.03
N MET A 179 3.45 33.05 -9.70
CA MET A 179 2.90 34.16 -10.49
C MET A 179 3.98 35.21 -10.78
N HIS A 180 5.04 35.28 -9.95
CA HIS A 180 6.20 36.12 -10.20
C HIS A 180 7.05 35.61 -11.37
N LEU A 181 7.31 34.31 -11.48
CA LEU A 181 7.99 33.69 -12.63
C LEU A 181 7.14 33.77 -13.91
N GLU A 182 5.83 33.54 -13.83
CA GLU A 182 4.95 33.75 -14.99
C GLU A 182 4.92 35.20 -15.45
N LYS A 183 4.90 36.15 -14.50
CA LYS A 183 4.97 37.58 -14.81
C LYS A 183 6.33 37.97 -15.39
N LEU A 184 7.43 37.45 -14.84
CA LEU A 184 8.78 37.62 -15.36
C LEU A 184 8.91 37.03 -16.78
N MET A 185 8.38 35.84 -17.05
CA MET A 185 8.40 35.25 -18.40
C MET A 185 7.50 36.01 -19.41
N LYS A 186 6.36 36.55 -18.96
CA LYS A 186 5.49 37.42 -19.79
C LYS A 186 6.10 38.80 -20.04
N GLU A 187 6.84 39.36 -19.09
CA GLU A 187 7.56 40.64 -19.26
C GLU A 187 8.78 40.46 -20.18
N THR A 188 9.49 39.33 -20.10
CA THR A 188 10.67 39.04 -20.93
C THR A 188 10.30 38.81 -22.40
N THR A 189 9.11 38.26 -22.70
CA THR A 189 8.62 38.07 -24.08
C THR A 189 8.21 39.38 -24.79
N HIS A 190 8.13 40.51 -24.07
CA HIS A 190 7.90 41.84 -24.66
C HIS A 190 9.17 42.67 -24.86
N ILE A 191 10.33 42.21 -24.37
CA ILE A 191 11.61 42.90 -24.55
C ILE A 191 12.39 42.19 -25.65
N GLY A 192 11.90 42.31 -26.88
CA GLY A 192 12.72 42.09 -28.05
C GLY A 192 13.67 43.28 -28.22
N THR A 193 14.94 43.09 -27.89
CA THR A 193 16.13 43.55 -28.65
C THR A 193 17.39 43.23 -27.86
N ASP A 194 18.33 42.57 -28.53
CA ASP A 194 19.49 41.80 -28.06
C ASP A 194 20.54 42.53 -27.18
N MET A 195 20.28 43.72 -26.64
CA MET A 195 21.27 44.50 -25.88
C MET A 195 21.24 44.32 -24.35
N GLN A 196 20.26 43.62 -23.77
CA GLN A 196 20.14 43.50 -22.30
C GLN A 196 20.59 42.15 -21.72
N LEU A 197 20.66 41.08 -22.52
CA LEU A 197 21.06 39.74 -22.07
C LEU A 197 22.55 39.65 -21.69
N GLU A 198 23.45 40.30 -22.43
CA GLU A 198 24.89 40.31 -22.10
C GLU A 198 25.20 41.02 -20.78
N LYS A 199 24.39 42.02 -20.40
CA LYS A 199 24.57 42.75 -19.15
C LYS A 199 24.09 41.94 -17.94
N LEU A 200 23.05 41.13 -18.12
CA LEU A 200 22.48 40.30 -17.06
C LEU A 200 23.35 39.08 -16.73
N MET A 201 24.00 38.47 -17.73
CA MET A 201 24.91 37.33 -17.52
C MET A 201 26.23 37.72 -16.83
N LYS A 202 26.66 38.98 -16.96
CA LYS A 202 27.91 39.47 -16.36
C LYS A 202 27.77 39.78 -14.86
N ASP A 203 26.56 40.10 -14.41
CA ASP A 203 26.28 40.44 -13.00
C ASP A 203 26.01 39.19 -12.12
N THR A 204 25.76 38.02 -12.73
CA THR A 204 25.53 36.75 -12.01
C THR A 204 26.80 35.94 -11.73
N GLU A 205 27.89 36.12 -12.50
CA GLU A 205 29.17 35.44 -12.22
C GLU A 205 29.87 35.98 -10.96
N ASP A 206 29.61 37.24 -10.57
CA ASP A 206 30.29 37.92 -9.46
C ASP A 206 29.65 37.69 -8.07
N LYS A 207 28.61 36.85 -7.97
CA LYS A 207 27.90 36.56 -6.69
C LYS A 207 28.02 35.13 -6.18
N THR A 208 28.85 34.29 -6.79
CA THR A 208 29.13 32.95 -6.27
C THR A 208 30.20 33.00 -5.17
N ILE A 209 29.80 33.38 -3.95
CA ILE A 209 30.59 33.12 -2.73
C ILE A 209 30.28 31.68 -2.29
N GLY A 210 31.34 30.87 -2.29
CA GLY A 210 31.29 29.42 -2.21
C GLY A 210 30.73 28.82 -0.92
N ILE A 211 30.25 27.59 -1.08
CA ILE A 211 30.25 26.57 -0.03
C ILE A 211 30.83 25.31 -0.69
N THR A 212 31.87 24.80 -0.04
CA THR A 212 32.75 23.70 -0.44
C THR A 212 32.11 22.33 -0.26
N ASP A 213 32.48 21.40 -1.13
CA ASP A 213 32.28 19.96 -0.97
C ASP A 213 32.96 19.42 0.31
N SER A 214 32.19 18.81 1.21
CA SER A 214 32.67 17.75 2.09
C SER A 214 31.50 16.91 2.61
N ASP A 215 31.64 15.59 2.50
CA ASP A 215 30.83 14.49 3.05
C ASP A 215 29.75 13.88 2.13
N SER A 216 30.21 13.28 1.03
CA SER A 216 29.51 12.15 0.40
C SER A 216 29.73 10.87 1.22
N GLN A 217 28.83 10.59 2.17
CA GLN A 217 28.60 9.22 2.63
C GLN A 217 27.35 8.68 1.95
N GLU A 218 27.56 7.72 1.05
CA GLU A 218 26.48 6.92 0.45
C GLU A 218 25.66 6.23 1.55
N PRO A 219 24.31 6.38 1.58
CA PRO A 219 23.50 5.56 2.46
C PRO A 219 23.46 4.13 1.90
N LYS A 220 23.93 3.18 2.71
CA LYS A 220 23.79 1.74 2.45
C LYS A 220 22.29 1.38 2.30
N PRO A 221 21.93 0.48 1.39
CA PRO A 221 20.54 0.06 1.23
C PRO A 221 20.09 -0.67 2.50
N HIS A 222 19.05 -0.15 3.14
CA HIS A 222 18.33 -0.89 4.17
C HIS A 222 17.57 -2.05 3.49
N GLU A 223 17.85 -3.27 3.94
CA GLU A 223 17.03 -4.44 3.65
C GLU A 223 15.58 -4.13 4.06
N ILE A 224 14.69 -4.07 3.08
CA ILE A 224 13.25 -4.12 3.31
C ILE A 224 12.92 -5.59 3.53
N ILE A 225 12.83 -6.00 4.79
CA ILE A 225 12.20 -7.27 5.17
C ILE A 225 10.69 -7.07 5.01
N LEU A 226 10.15 -7.51 3.88
CA LEU A 226 8.72 -7.78 3.74
C LEU A 226 8.50 -9.19 4.30
N ASP A 227 8.19 -9.27 5.59
CA ASP A 227 7.66 -10.51 6.17
C ASP A 227 6.28 -10.75 5.56
N ALA A 228 6.16 -11.86 4.84
CA ALA A 228 4.91 -12.43 4.37
C ALA A 228 4.38 -13.46 5.36
#